data_AF-A0A9P6MK86-F1
#
_entry.id   AF-A0A9P6MK86-F1
#
_cell.length_a   1.000
_cell.length_b   1.000
_cell.length_c   1.000
_cell.angle_alpha   90.00
_cell.angle_beta   90.00
_cell.angle_gamma   90.00
#
_symmetry.space_group_name_H-M   'P 1'
#
loop_
_entity.id
_entity.type
_entity.pdbx_description
1 polymer ?
#
loop_
_entity_poly.entity_id
_entity_poly.type
_entity_poly.pdbx_seq_one_letter_code
_entity_poly.pdbx_strand_id
1 'polypeptide(L)'
;MDTWSKGYCRAIQDTVGLKFCPPSMSFLAKYWQDPQAEIQEATKIILLSAIERMSKSEITSLVKYWSAFLPAAALPDSCSSQYMARSAVILGILGAENAEALPERIRKLVALSLTILLNDDSRISYKVASIDLLAQGFATWQPYIRADAVLCTLFVMATDSQPGGTTLVFRRARRAIFQIATVNPVLFVATLTQDIMDVRKLGNKIGLLKLISIFSRKNPAVLYNGIPRIAEVIVKSLDPTALHVREQLLPVATSVMMDLVKAFPQLEFHVGSQKLAVGTQEGAIVVYDLQTATRWQILEGHVGAVSAVSFSRDGKTIVSCSIKEGTVRFWHPNPGFFGMLMGGGNSFWGHSRSNSATSVTGNSSSSSSSGPSLSSQQSIRAFDFALQESIATGSEESMFSHVNFEWTGDRMVKLSIYDHIMSFNL
;
A
#
# COMPACT_ATOMS: atom_id res chain seq x y z
N MET A 1 -24.05 6.35 -8.42
CA MET A 1 -25.38 6.77 -7.93
C MET A 1 -25.98 7.64 -9.02
N ASP A 2 -27.16 7.31 -9.50
CA ASP A 2 -27.85 8.15 -10.49
C ASP A 2 -28.18 9.52 -9.91
N THR A 3 -27.77 10.58 -10.61
CA THR A 3 -28.06 11.97 -10.23
C THR A 3 -29.56 12.26 -10.26
N TRP A 4 -30.28 11.57 -11.14
CA TRP A 4 -31.73 11.68 -11.31
C TRP A 4 -32.52 11.22 -10.08
N SER A 5 -32.19 10.06 -9.51
CA SER A 5 -32.91 9.51 -8.36
C SER A 5 -32.73 10.36 -7.09
N LYS A 6 -31.52 10.91 -6.89
CA LYS A 6 -31.28 11.91 -5.84
C LYS A 6 -32.11 13.18 -6.04
N GLY A 7 -32.22 13.66 -7.29
CA GLY A 7 -33.07 14.81 -7.63
C GLY A 7 -34.54 14.59 -7.26
N TYR A 8 -35.10 13.43 -7.59
CA TYR A 8 -36.48 13.07 -7.25
C TYR A 8 -36.71 13.01 -5.73
N CYS A 9 -35.82 12.38 -4.97
CA CYS A 9 -35.97 12.30 -3.50
C CYS A 9 -35.90 13.68 -2.81
N ARG A 10 -35.20 14.65 -3.40
CA ARG A 10 -35.20 16.03 -2.92
C ARG A 10 -36.51 16.75 -3.26
N ALA A 11 -36.99 16.61 -4.49
CA ALA A 11 -38.18 17.32 -4.98
C ALA A 11 -39.51 16.75 -4.45
N ILE A 12 -39.55 15.51 -3.96
CA ILE A 12 -40.79 14.84 -3.52
C ILE A 12 -41.53 15.61 -2.42
N GLN A 13 -40.78 16.18 -1.46
CA GLN A 13 -41.40 16.93 -0.37
C GLN A 13 -41.98 18.27 -0.87
N ASP A 14 -41.28 18.93 -1.79
CA ASP A 14 -41.73 20.20 -2.37
C ASP A 14 -42.95 20.02 -3.28
N THR A 15 -43.03 18.88 -3.97
CA THR A 15 -44.13 18.52 -4.89
C THR A 15 -45.37 17.98 -4.17
N VAL A 16 -45.20 17.15 -3.14
CA VAL A 16 -46.32 16.57 -2.36
C VAL A 16 -46.79 17.53 -1.24
N GLY A 17 -45.93 18.46 -0.82
CA GLY A 17 -46.22 19.46 0.19
C GLY A 17 -46.35 18.88 1.61
N LEU A 18 -47.11 19.58 2.47
CA LEU A 18 -47.21 19.30 3.91
C LEU A 18 -47.77 17.92 4.29
N LYS A 19 -48.33 17.16 3.34
CA LYS A 19 -48.82 15.79 3.55
C LYS A 19 -47.72 14.74 3.45
N PHE A 20 -46.54 15.10 2.96
CA PHE A 20 -45.43 14.17 2.85
C PHE A 20 -44.78 13.91 4.21
N CYS A 21 -44.85 12.66 4.65
CA CYS A 21 -44.16 12.18 5.84
C CYS A 21 -42.92 11.37 5.43
N PRO A 22 -41.70 11.91 5.59
CA PRO A 22 -40.49 11.15 5.26
C PRO A 22 -40.34 9.95 6.21
N PRO A 23 -39.77 8.83 5.73
CA PRO A 23 -39.50 7.67 6.58
C PRO A 23 -38.51 8.04 7.70
N SER A 24 -38.73 7.48 8.89
CA SER A 24 -37.86 7.76 10.04
C SER A 24 -36.42 7.26 9.81
N MET A 25 -35.43 7.97 10.37
CA MET A 25 -34.02 7.58 10.28
C MET A 25 -33.74 6.20 10.89
N SER A 26 -34.45 5.84 11.97
CA SER A 26 -34.35 4.52 12.59
C SER A 26 -34.84 3.41 11.66
N PHE A 27 -35.90 3.68 10.89
CA PHE A 27 -36.42 2.77 9.89
C PHE A 27 -35.44 2.61 8.74
N LEU A 28 -34.94 3.71 8.15
CA LEU A 28 -33.96 3.67 7.06
C LEU A 28 -32.65 2.99 7.50
N ALA A 29 -32.15 3.27 8.70
CA ALA A 29 -30.92 2.64 9.20
C ALA A 29 -31.02 1.11 9.31
N LYS A 30 -32.21 0.55 9.49
CA LYS A 30 -32.45 -0.90 9.47
C LYS A 30 -32.13 -1.52 8.09
N TYR A 31 -32.39 -0.78 7.01
CA TYR A 31 -32.27 -1.25 5.63
C TYR A 31 -30.96 -0.78 4.95
N TRP A 32 -30.04 -0.15 5.69
CA TRP A 32 -28.77 0.34 5.16
C TRP A 32 -27.90 -0.76 4.50
N GLN A 33 -28.00 -1.99 5.02
CA GLN A 33 -27.36 -3.19 4.48
C GLN A 33 -28.39 -4.29 4.19
N ASP A 34 -29.53 -3.92 3.60
CA ASP A 34 -30.51 -4.89 3.15
C ASP A 34 -29.93 -5.83 2.08
N PRO A 35 -30.24 -7.15 2.11
CA PRO A 35 -29.76 -8.08 1.08
C PRO A 35 -30.31 -7.78 -0.31
N GLN A 36 -31.48 -7.16 -0.44
CA GLN A 36 -32.01 -6.73 -1.72
C GLN A 36 -31.35 -5.41 -2.13
N ALA A 37 -30.63 -5.45 -3.26
CA ALA A 37 -29.84 -4.30 -3.75
C ALA A 37 -30.70 -3.05 -3.99
N GLU A 38 -31.92 -3.23 -4.49
CA GLU A 38 -32.88 -2.16 -4.75
C GLU A 38 -33.32 -1.46 -3.46
N ILE A 39 -33.66 -2.23 -2.42
CA ILE A 39 -34.03 -1.68 -1.10
C ILE A 39 -32.84 -0.96 -0.48
N GLN A 40 -31.65 -1.57 -0.56
CA GLN A 40 -30.42 -0.96 -0.06
C GLN A 40 -30.14 0.38 -0.75
N GLU A 41 -30.19 0.43 -2.08
CA GLU A 41 -29.88 1.64 -2.85
C GLU A 41 -30.91 2.74 -2.60
N ALA A 42 -32.20 2.41 -2.64
CA ALA A 42 -33.27 3.36 -2.33
C ALA A 42 -33.11 3.94 -0.91
N THR A 43 -32.82 3.09 0.07
CA THR A 43 -32.58 3.49 1.46
C THR A 43 -31.41 4.46 1.56
N LYS A 44 -30.29 4.17 0.89
CA LYS A 44 -29.11 5.03 0.88
C LYS A 44 -29.43 6.40 0.27
N ILE A 45 -30.12 6.42 -0.86
CA ILE A 45 -30.48 7.67 -1.55
C ILE A 45 -31.39 8.52 -0.66
N ILE A 46 -32.44 7.94 -0.09
CA ILE A 46 -33.40 8.67 0.75
C ILE A 46 -32.71 9.21 2.00
N LEU A 47 -31.89 8.40 2.67
CA LEU A 47 -31.23 8.78 3.91
C LEU A 47 -30.17 9.87 3.69
N LEU A 48 -29.32 9.73 2.67
CA LEU A 48 -28.31 10.75 2.34
C LEU A 48 -28.98 12.06 1.92
N SER A 49 -30.02 11.98 1.09
CA SER A 49 -30.78 13.18 0.69
C SER A 49 -31.51 13.82 1.87
N ALA A 50 -31.89 13.06 2.90
CA ALA A 50 -32.47 13.60 4.12
C ALA A 50 -31.42 14.32 4.96
N ILE A 51 -30.22 13.73 5.13
CA ILE A 51 -29.11 14.36 5.88
C ILE A 51 -28.68 15.68 5.23
N GLU A 52 -28.54 15.72 3.91
CA GLU A 52 -28.15 16.94 3.17
C GLU A 52 -29.17 18.08 3.31
N ARG A 53 -30.45 17.77 3.55
CA ARG A 53 -31.51 18.76 3.72
C ARG A 53 -31.66 19.27 5.16
N MET A 54 -31.11 18.56 6.15
CA MET A 54 -31.27 18.93 7.55
C MET A 54 -30.52 20.22 7.86
N SER A 55 -31.19 21.11 8.58
CA SER A 55 -30.58 22.29 9.18
C SER A 55 -29.57 21.90 10.27
N LYS A 56 -28.62 22.81 10.57
CA LYS A 56 -27.63 22.59 11.64
C LYS A 56 -28.28 22.28 13.00
N SER A 57 -29.45 22.87 13.30
CA SER A 57 -30.22 22.61 14.53
C SER A 57 -30.83 21.22 14.58
N GLU A 58 -31.34 20.71 13.45
CA GLU A 58 -31.89 19.36 13.35
C GLU A 58 -30.77 18.32 13.50
N ILE A 59 -29.63 18.54 12.84
CA ILE A 59 -28.43 17.71 12.99
C ILE A 59 -27.99 17.65 14.46
N THR A 60 -27.93 18.81 15.13
CA THR A 60 -27.54 18.88 16.55
C THR A 60 -28.49 18.08 17.45
N SER A 61 -29.80 18.17 17.20
CA SER A 61 -30.82 17.44 17.95
C SER A 61 -30.75 15.93 17.69
N LEU A 62 -30.52 15.54 16.44
CA LEU A 62 -30.34 14.15 16.03
C LEU A 62 -29.10 13.54 16.68
N VAL A 63 -27.97 14.26 16.67
CA VAL A 63 -26.73 13.84 17.32
C VAL A 63 -26.93 13.67 18.82
N LYS A 64 -27.58 14.64 19.48
CA LYS A 64 -27.88 14.57 20.92
C LYS A 64 -28.70 13.33 21.25
N TYR A 65 -29.77 13.05 20.49
CA TYR A 65 -30.62 11.88 20.69
C TYR A 65 -29.87 10.56 20.50
N TRP A 66 -29.19 10.38 19.38
CA TRP A 66 -28.55 9.09 19.05
C TRP A 66 -27.27 8.82 19.82
N SER A 67 -26.58 9.86 20.30
CA SER A 67 -25.32 9.70 21.04
C SER A 67 -25.46 8.88 22.32
N ALA A 68 -26.64 8.92 22.97
CA ALA A 68 -26.93 8.17 24.19
C ALA A 68 -26.96 6.65 23.97
N PHE A 69 -27.18 6.21 22.73
CA PHE A 69 -27.31 4.81 22.35
C PHE A 69 -26.03 4.25 21.74
N LEU A 70 -24.92 4.98 21.69
CA LEU A 70 -23.69 4.47 21.08
C LEU A 70 -23.12 3.28 21.88
N PRO A 71 -22.71 2.18 21.24
CA PRO A 71 -22.08 1.03 21.91
C PRO A 71 -20.96 1.42 22.87
N ALA A 72 -20.09 2.36 22.46
CA ALA A 72 -18.97 2.81 23.30
C ALA A 72 -19.39 3.72 24.47
N ALA A 73 -20.64 4.20 24.49
CA ALA A 73 -21.18 5.07 25.54
C ALA A 73 -22.17 4.35 26.46
N ALA A 74 -22.69 3.19 26.05
CA ALA A 74 -23.75 2.49 26.77
C ALA A 74 -23.22 1.75 28.01
N LEU A 75 -23.97 1.84 29.11
CA LEU A 75 -23.76 0.98 30.28
C LEU A 75 -24.18 -0.47 29.94
N PRO A 76 -23.47 -1.49 30.45
CA PRO A 76 -23.66 -2.90 30.08
C PRO A 76 -25.11 -3.41 30.09
N ASP A 77 -25.97 -2.84 30.95
CA ASP A 77 -27.30 -3.41 31.24
C ASP A 77 -28.49 -2.65 30.63
N SER A 78 -28.27 -1.59 29.84
CA SER A 78 -29.32 -0.56 29.64
C SER A 78 -29.83 -0.32 28.21
N CYS A 79 -29.32 -1.02 27.19
CA CYS A 79 -29.72 -0.72 25.81
C CYS A 79 -29.95 -1.95 24.93
N SER A 80 -31.06 -1.93 24.18
CA SER A 80 -31.33 -2.93 23.15
C SER A 80 -30.25 -2.90 22.07
N SER A 81 -29.65 -4.06 21.79
CA SER A 81 -28.65 -4.29 20.73
C SER A 81 -29.04 -3.67 19.38
N GLN A 82 -30.35 -3.57 19.08
CA GLN A 82 -30.84 -2.91 17.86
C GLN A 82 -30.64 -1.39 17.84
N TYR A 83 -30.92 -0.70 18.96
CA TYR A 83 -30.72 0.75 19.04
C TYR A 83 -29.23 1.11 19.05
N MET A 84 -28.40 0.26 19.67
CA MET A 84 -26.94 0.40 19.65
C MET A 84 -26.36 0.32 18.24
N ALA A 85 -26.78 -0.68 17.46
CA ALA A 85 -26.28 -0.82 16.11
C ALA A 85 -26.80 0.30 15.19
N ARG A 86 -28.07 0.72 15.34
CA ARG A 86 -28.65 1.82 14.56
C ARG A 86 -28.01 3.17 14.87
N SER A 87 -27.71 3.45 16.14
CA SER A 87 -27.06 4.71 16.54
C SER A 87 -25.69 4.85 15.89
N ALA A 88 -24.89 3.78 15.91
CA ALA A 88 -23.57 3.75 15.28
C ALA A 88 -23.65 3.90 13.75
N VAL A 89 -24.66 3.28 13.10
CA VAL A 89 -24.88 3.46 11.66
C VAL A 89 -25.30 4.88 11.32
N ILE A 90 -26.29 5.45 12.00
CA ILE A 90 -26.80 6.80 11.72
C ILE A 90 -25.71 7.85 11.91
N LEU A 91 -25.03 7.84 13.07
CA LEU A 91 -23.97 8.80 13.36
C LEU A 91 -22.71 8.52 12.55
N GLY A 92 -22.43 7.26 12.22
CA GLY A 92 -21.35 6.87 11.32
C GLY A 92 -21.56 7.41 9.90
N ILE A 93 -22.78 7.38 9.37
CA ILE A 93 -23.09 7.98 8.07
C ILE A 93 -22.90 9.49 8.13
N LEU A 94 -23.45 10.14 9.17
CA LEU A 94 -23.32 11.59 9.34
C LEU A 94 -21.85 12.03 9.38
N GLY A 95 -20.99 11.36 10.15
CA GLY A 95 -19.57 11.71 10.25
C GLY A 95 -18.71 11.28 9.06
N ALA A 96 -19.14 10.27 8.30
CA ALA A 96 -18.46 9.89 7.06
C ALA A 96 -18.73 10.89 5.93
N GLU A 97 -19.93 11.46 5.87
CA GLU A 97 -20.30 12.49 4.88
C GLU A 97 -19.81 13.90 5.31
N ASN A 98 -19.95 14.23 6.60
CA ASN A 98 -19.56 15.53 7.13
C ASN A 98 -18.96 15.40 8.54
N ALA A 99 -17.62 15.40 8.60
CA ALA A 99 -16.89 15.30 9.86
C ALA A 99 -17.21 16.45 10.85
N GLU A 100 -17.49 17.66 10.33
CA GLU A 100 -17.76 18.85 11.15
C GLU A 100 -19.16 18.83 11.77
N ALA A 101 -20.08 18.03 11.23
CA ALA A 101 -21.42 17.85 11.80
C ALA A 101 -21.40 17.16 13.17
N LEU A 102 -20.29 16.48 13.51
CA LEU A 102 -20.13 15.77 14.78
C LEU A 102 -19.12 16.46 15.69
N PRO A 103 -19.50 16.77 16.95
CA PRO A 103 -18.54 17.19 17.97
C PRO A 103 -17.42 16.16 18.15
N GLU A 104 -16.21 16.60 18.49
CA GLU A 104 -15.03 15.74 18.62
C GLU A 104 -15.26 14.52 19.54
N ARG A 105 -15.87 14.75 20.71
CA ARG A 105 -16.25 13.69 21.65
C ARG A 105 -17.15 12.64 21.00
N ILE A 106 -18.10 13.07 20.16
CA ILE A 106 -19.02 12.15 19.48
C ILE A 106 -18.30 11.41 18.36
N ARG A 107 -17.42 12.07 17.59
CA ARG A 107 -16.60 11.39 16.57
C ARG A 107 -15.80 10.24 17.18
N LYS A 108 -15.17 10.47 18.33
CA LYS A 108 -14.46 9.42 19.08
C LYS A 108 -15.38 8.25 19.46
N LEU A 109 -16.54 8.53 20.05
CA LEU A 109 -17.48 7.48 20.47
C LEU A 109 -18.05 6.68 19.28
N VAL A 110 -18.32 7.35 18.16
CA VAL A 110 -18.78 6.71 16.92
C VAL A 110 -17.68 5.80 16.37
N ALA A 111 -16.45 6.30 16.26
CA ALA A 111 -15.33 5.51 15.75
C ALA A 111 -15.10 4.22 16.57
N LEU A 112 -15.07 4.34 17.90
CA LEU A 112 -14.97 3.19 18.80
C LEU A 112 -16.15 2.22 18.66
N SER A 113 -17.37 2.76 18.53
CA SER A 113 -18.58 1.95 18.35
C SER A 113 -18.56 1.17 17.03
N LEU A 114 -18.07 1.77 15.95
CA LEU A 114 -17.88 1.08 14.66
C LEU A 114 -16.84 -0.04 14.78
N THR A 115 -15.76 0.16 15.54
CA THR A 115 -14.77 -0.89 15.82
C THR A 115 -15.35 -2.04 16.65
N ILE A 116 -16.24 -1.74 17.62
CA ILE A 116 -16.96 -2.79 18.37
C ILE A 116 -17.82 -3.62 17.41
N LEU A 117 -18.62 -2.96 16.55
CA LEU A 117 -19.49 -3.63 15.58
C LEU A 117 -18.71 -4.40 14.50
N LEU A 118 -17.51 -3.96 14.13
CA LEU A 118 -16.62 -4.69 13.21
C LEU A 118 -16.24 -6.07 13.77
N ASN A 119 -16.04 -6.17 15.08
CA ASN A 119 -15.65 -7.40 15.76
C ASN A 119 -16.85 -8.23 16.24
N ASP A 120 -18.07 -7.73 16.13
CA ASP A 120 -19.29 -8.44 16.54
C ASP A 120 -19.76 -9.43 15.45
N ASP A 121 -19.64 -10.73 15.70
CA ASP A 121 -20.09 -11.80 14.80
C ASP A 121 -21.61 -12.07 14.86
N SER A 122 -22.34 -11.48 15.81
CA SER A 122 -23.76 -11.79 16.01
C SER A 122 -24.65 -11.33 14.85
N ARG A 123 -24.27 -10.24 14.15
CA ARG A 123 -25.08 -9.62 13.09
C ARG A 123 -24.22 -9.14 11.92
N ILE A 124 -24.20 -9.94 10.87
CA ILE A 124 -23.43 -9.69 9.64
C ILE A 124 -23.78 -8.35 8.99
N SER A 125 -25.05 -7.92 9.00
CA SER A 125 -25.47 -6.66 8.38
C SER A 125 -24.80 -5.44 9.01
N TYR A 126 -24.65 -5.41 10.34
CA TYR A 126 -23.99 -4.31 11.04
C TYR A 126 -22.48 -4.36 10.92
N LYS A 127 -21.90 -5.57 10.89
CA LYS A 127 -20.48 -5.75 10.55
C LYS A 127 -20.16 -5.22 9.16
N VAL A 128 -20.99 -5.53 8.16
CA VAL A 128 -20.82 -4.99 6.81
C VAL A 128 -21.01 -3.47 6.79
N ALA A 129 -21.96 -2.94 7.56
CA ALA A 129 -22.14 -1.50 7.70
C ALA A 129 -20.91 -0.83 8.32
N SER A 130 -20.31 -1.42 9.37
CA SER A 130 -19.13 -0.86 10.01
C SER A 130 -17.91 -0.89 9.08
N ILE A 131 -17.72 -1.96 8.29
CA ILE A 131 -16.68 -2.03 7.25
C ILE A 131 -16.81 -0.85 6.27
N ASP A 132 -18.01 -0.66 5.71
CA ASP A 132 -18.25 0.40 4.72
C ASP A 132 -18.04 1.80 5.35
N LEU A 133 -18.54 2.04 6.56
CA LEU A 133 -18.49 3.35 7.22
C LEU A 133 -17.09 3.70 7.74
N LEU A 134 -16.34 2.72 8.24
CA LEU A 134 -14.94 2.90 8.63
C LEU A 134 -14.08 3.26 7.43
N ALA A 135 -14.33 2.65 6.27
CA ALA A 135 -13.59 2.93 5.05
C ALA A 135 -13.97 4.28 4.43
N GLN A 136 -15.27 4.57 4.33
CA GLN A 136 -15.76 5.82 3.74
C GLN A 136 -15.34 7.05 4.55
N GLY A 137 -15.45 6.99 5.88
CA GLY A 137 -15.08 8.09 6.78
C GLY A 137 -13.68 7.94 7.38
N PHE A 138 -12.77 7.18 6.76
CA PHE A 138 -11.51 6.78 7.39
C PHE A 138 -10.72 7.96 7.96
N ALA A 139 -10.59 9.07 7.23
CA ALA A 139 -9.92 10.28 7.71
C ALA A 139 -10.58 10.89 8.97
N THR A 140 -11.91 10.82 9.06
CA THR A 140 -12.67 11.27 10.24
C THR A 140 -12.40 10.40 11.46
N TRP A 141 -12.28 9.09 11.26
CA TRP A 141 -12.19 8.11 12.34
C TRP A 141 -10.76 7.86 12.81
N GLN A 142 -9.79 7.93 11.90
CA GLN A 142 -8.40 7.53 12.09
C GLN A 142 -7.76 8.03 13.40
N PRO A 143 -7.94 9.30 13.84
CA PRO A 143 -7.32 9.79 15.08
C PRO A 143 -7.80 9.09 16.36
N TYR A 144 -8.93 8.39 16.32
CA TYR A 144 -9.62 7.85 17.50
C TYR A 144 -9.56 6.33 17.62
N ILE A 145 -9.05 5.63 16.60
CA ILE A 145 -9.02 4.17 16.52
C ILE A 145 -7.60 3.67 16.31
N ARG A 146 -7.36 2.40 16.67
CA ARG A 146 -6.16 1.68 16.22
C ARG A 146 -6.34 1.29 14.75
N ALA A 147 -5.97 2.22 13.86
CA ALA A 147 -6.20 2.07 12.43
C ALA A 147 -5.43 0.88 11.83
N ASP A 148 -4.24 0.58 12.37
CA ASP A 148 -3.48 -0.64 12.10
C ASP A 148 -4.31 -1.90 12.39
N ALA A 149 -4.94 -1.97 13.56
CA ALA A 149 -5.73 -3.12 13.98
C ALA A 149 -6.98 -3.30 13.12
N VAL A 150 -7.64 -2.20 12.76
CA VAL A 150 -8.78 -2.23 11.84
C VAL A 150 -8.35 -2.79 10.48
N LEU A 151 -7.21 -2.34 9.95
CA LEU A 151 -6.65 -2.88 8.70
C LEU A 151 -6.31 -4.37 8.82
N CYS A 152 -5.66 -4.82 9.90
CA CYS A 152 -5.39 -6.24 10.15
C CYS A 152 -6.68 -7.08 10.15
N THR A 153 -7.73 -6.61 10.82
CA THR A 153 -9.03 -7.28 10.83
C THR A 153 -9.63 -7.36 9.42
N LEU A 154 -9.56 -6.28 8.65
CA LEU A 154 -10.02 -6.26 7.25
C LEU A 154 -9.19 -7.21 6.36
N PHE A 155 -7.87 -7.29 6.57
CA PHE A 155 -7.02 -8.23 5.86
C PHE A 155 -7.44 -9.67 6.12
N VAL A 156 -7.62 -10.05 7.39
CA VAL A 156 -8.12 -11.39 7.73
C VAL A 156 -9.44 -11.67 7.01
N MET A 157 -10.41 -10.76 7.06
CA MET A 157 -11.70 -10.89 6.36
C MET A 157 -11.57 -10.96 4.82
N ALA A 158 -10.55 -10.31 4.25
CA ALA A 158 -10.28 -10.28 2.82
C ALA A 158 -9.41 -11.43 2.32
N THR A 159 -8.81 -12.22 3.23
CA THR A 159 -7.95 -13.37 2.91
C THR A 159 -8.53 -14.71 3.36
N ASP A 160 -9.41 -14.73 4.36
CA ASP A 160 -9.99 -15.95 4.89
C ASP A 160 -11.03 -16.51 3.91
N SER A 161 -10.58 -17.39 3.03
CA SER A 161 -11.39 -18.11 2.06
C SER A 161 -12.00 -19.37 2.67
N GLN A 162 -12.56 -19.31 3.89
CA GLN A 162 -13.30 -20.45 4.42
C GLN A 162 -14.48 -20.75 3.48
N PRO A 163 -14.71 -22.02 3.12
CA PRO A 163 -15.79 -22.45 2.21
C PRO A 163 -17.23 -22.22 2.74
N GLY A 164 -17.40 -21.55 3.88
CA GLY A 164 -18.69 -21.08 4.41
C GLY A 164 -18.69 -19.60 4.84
N GLY A 165 -17.61 -18.86 4.59
CA GLY A 165 -17.53 -17.43 4.92
C GLY A 165 -18.48 -16.61 4.05
N THR A 166 -19.18 -15.64 4.64
CA THR A 166 -20.15 -14.83 3.90
C THR A 166 -19.45 -14.03 2.80
N THR A 167 -19.60 -14.44 1.53
CA THR A 167 -19.01 -13.80 0.33
C THR A 167 -19.19 -12.27 0.29
N LEU A 168 -20.22 -11.76 0.97
CA LEU A 168 -20.46 -10.33 1.14
C LEU A 168 -19.37 -9.63 1.99
N VAL A 169 -19.02 -10.18 3.16
CA VAL A 169 -18.01 -9.62 4.07
C VAL A 169 -16.65 -9.56 3.37
N PHE A 170 -16.27 -10.65 2.70
CA PHE A 170 -15.03 -10.72 1.91
C PHE A 170 -14.95 -9.61 0.85
N ARG A 171 -16.00 -9.45 0.04
CA ARG A 171 -16.04 -8.42 -1.02
C ARG A 171 -16.01 -7.01 -0.46
N ARG A 172 -16.72 -6.77 0.65
CA ARG A 172 -16.81 -5.48 1.34
C ARG A 172 -15.47 -5.11 1.99
N ALA A 173 -14.84 -6.06 2.68
CA ALA A 173 -13.52 -5.88 3.28
C ALA A 173 -12.47 -5.52 2.21
N ARG A 174 -12.46 -6.22 1.06
CA ARG A 174 -11.59 -5.87 -0.06
C ARG A 174 -11.81 -4.44 -0.54
N ARG A 175 -13.06 -4.03 -0.77
CA ARG A 175 -13.37 -2.66 -1.18
C ARG A 175 -12.91 -1.63 -0.15
N ALA A 176 -13.17 -1.90 1.13
CA ALA A 176 -12.75 -1.05 2.24
C ALA A 176 -11.23 -0.86 2.29
N ILE A 177 -10.46 -1.94 2.11
CA ILE A 177 -9.00 -1.88 2.07
C ILE A 177 -8.53 -0.95 0.94
N PHE A 178 -9.10 -1.06 -0.26
CA PHE A 178 -8.76 -0.17 -1.38
C PHE A 178 -9.02 1.30 -1.04
N GLN A 179 -10.16 1.61 -0.42
CA GLN A 179 -10.50 2.98 -0.02
C GLN A 179 -9.54 3.51 1.06
N ILE A 180 -9.26 2.72 2.11
CA ILE A 180 -8.35 3.13 3.17
C ILE A 180 -6.93 3.33 2.62
N ALA A 181 -6.48 2.44 1.74
CA ALA A 181 -5.16 2.52 1.13
C ALA A 181 -5.01 3.76 0.22
N THR A 182 -6.08 4.21 -0.43
CA THR A 182 -6.07 5.49 -1.17
C THR A 182 -6.02 6.72 -0.26
N VAL A 183 -6.62 6.65 0.94
CA VAL A 183 -6.61 7.77 1.90
C VAL A 183 -5.27 7.84 2.65
N ASN A 184 -4.71 6.70 3.04
CA ASN A 184 -3.44 6.62 3.77
C ASN A 184 -2.58 5.44 3.28
N PRO A 185 -1.85 5.60 2.15
CA PRO A 185 -1.03 4.54 1.57
C PRO A 185 0.13 4.14 2.49
N VAL A 186 0.69 5.10 3.24
CA VAL A 186 1.81 4.85 4.17
C VAL A 186 1.41 3.90 5.28
N LEU A 187 0.27 4.15 5.93
CA LEU A 187 -0.26 3.26 6.96
C LEU A 187 -0.57 1.88 6.36
N PHE A 188 -1.23 1.83 5.20
CA PHE A 188 -1.57 0.58 4.54
C PHE A 188 -0.34 -0.29 4.27
N VAL A 189 0.71 0.26 3.65
CA VAL A 189 1.95 -0.49 3.38
C VAL A 189 2.63 -0.91 4.68
N ALA A 190 2.69 -0.03 5.68
CA ALA A 190 3.32 -0.35 6.95
C ALA A 190 2.62 -1.51 7.66
N THR A 191 1.28 -1.50 7.73
CA THR A 191 0.49 -2.58 8.33
C THR A 191 0.56 -3.86 7.50
N LEU A 192 0.45 -3.76 6.17
CA LEU A 192 0.51 -4.92 5.26
C LEU A 192 1.84 -5.67 5.38
N THR A 193 2.95 -4.93 5.36
CA THR A 193 4.29 -5.51 5.44
C THR A 193 4.56 -6.11 6.81
N GLN A 194 4.08 -5.48 7.89
CA GLN A 194 4.15 -6.03 9.24
C GLN A 194 3.35 -7.34 9.35
N ASP A 195 2.11 -7.36 8.86
CA ASP A 195 1.25 -8.56 8.92
C ASP A 195 1.82 -9.74 8.12
N ILE A 196 2.42 -9.51 6.95
CA ILE A 196 3.07 -10.59 6.18
C ILE A 196 4.20 -11.25 7.00
N MET A 197 4.93 -10.47 7.80
CA MET A 197 5.99 -10.98 8.66
C MET A 197 5.43 -11.71 9.90
N ASP A 198 4.44 -11.12 10.59
CA ASP A 198 3.95 -11.58 11.90
C ASP A 198 2.99 -12.78 11.84
N VAL A 199 2.32 -13.03 10.71
CA VAL A 199 1.23 -14.02 10.62
C VAL A 199 1.71 -15.47 10.75
N ARG A 200 1.07 -16.24 11.63
CA ARG A 200 1.39 -17.67 11.85
C ARG A 200 0.76 -18.62 10.83
N LYS A 201 -0.32 -18.21 10.13
CA LYS A 201 -1.06 -19.03 9.17
C LYS A 201 -0.59 -18.77 7.73
N LEU A 202 -0.11 -19.81 7.06
CA LEU A 202 0.39 -19.74 5.69
C LEU A 202 -0.67 -19.24 4.68
N GLY A 203 -1.92 -19.68 4.81
CA GLY A 203 -3.01 -19.26 3.91
C GLY A 203 -3.24 -17.74 3.91
N ASN A 204 -3.14 -17.10 5.08
CA ASN A 204 -3.29 -15.66 5.21
C ASN A 204 -2.10 -14.93 4.57
N LYS A 205 -0.86 -15.41 4.76
CA LYS A 205 0.32 -14.86 4.07
C LYS A 205 0.16 -14.90 2.55
N ILE A 206 -0.29 -16.04 2.01
CA ILE A 206 -0.59 -16.19 0.58
C ILE A 206 -1.67 -15.18 0.13
N GLY A 207 -2.72 -15.00 0.93
CA GLY A 207 -3.78 -14.03 0.66
C GLY A 207 -3.27 -12.59 0.61
N LEU A 208 -2.40 -12.19 1.53
CA LEU A 208 -1.77 -10.86 1.58
C LEU A 208 -0.82 -10.63 0.40
N LEU A 209 -0.01 -11.62 0.04
CA LEU A 209 0.84 -11.56 -1.16
C LEU A 209 0.00 -11.40 -2.43
N LYS A 210 -1.09 -12.16 -2.57
CA LYS A 210 -2.03 -11.98 -3.67
C LYS A 210 -2.69 -10.60 -3.65
N LEU A 211 -2.94 -10.01 -2.48
CA LEU A 211 -3.47 -8.66 -2.36
C LEU A 211 -2.49 -7.64 -2.95
N ILE A 212 -1.19 -7.77 -2.71
CA ILE A 212 -0.14 -6.93 -3.33
C ILE A 212 -0.23 -6.99 -4.87
N SER A 213 -0.34 -8.20 -5.44
CA SER A 213 -0.50 -8.39 -6.89
C SER A 213 -1.79 -7.77 -7.45
N ILE A 214 -2.87 -7.67 -6.66
CA ILE A 214 -4.09 -6.99 -7.09
C ILE A 214 -3.89 -5.47 -7.06
N PHE A 215 -3.22 -4.93 -6.04
CA PHE A 215 -2.91 -3.51 -5.96
C PHE A 215 -1.95 -3.07 -7.07
N SER A 216 -0.90 -3.84 -7.35
CA SER A 216 0.04 -3.52 -8.44
C SER A 216 -0.64 -3.41 -9.80
N ARG A 217 -1.69 -4.20 -10.05
CA ARG A 217 -2.45 -4.18 -11.32
C ARG A 217 -3.56 -3.13 -11.37
N LYS A 218 -4.25 -2.88 -10.24
CA LYS A 218 -5.44 -2.02 -10.21
C LYS A 218 -5.16 -0.59 -9.80
N ASN A 219 -4.20 -0.39 -8.91
CA ASN A 219 -3.85 0.92 -8.37
C ASN A 219 -2.38 0.91 -7.88
N PRO A 220 -1.39 0.89 -8.80
CA PRO A 220 0.02 0.80 -8.45
C PRO A 220 0.52 2.00 -7.64
N ALA A 221 -0.07 3.19 -7.83
CA ALA A 221 0.31 4.42 -7.15
C ALA A 221 0.37 4.28 -5.61
N VAL A 222 -0.59 3.56 -5.03
CA VAL A 222 -0.66 3.32 -3.58
C VAL A 222 0.59 2.60 -3.03
N LEU A 223 1.23 1.77 -3.85
CA LEU A 223 2.38 0.99 -3.43
C LEU A 223 3.71 1.70 -3.65
N TYR A 224 3.76 2.75 -4.48
CA TYR A 224 4.99 3.34 -5.03
C TYR A 224 6.03 3.70 -3.96
N ASN A 225 5.63 4.50 -2.97
CA ASN A 225 6.50 4.90 -1.85
C ASN A 225 6.88 3.73 -0.94
N GLY A 226 6.10 2.66 -0.98
CA GLY A 226 6.26 1.46 -0.17
C GLY A 226 7.10 0.35 -0.80
N ILE A 227 7.47 0.49 -2.07
CA ILE A 227 8.07 -0.59 -2.85
C ILE A 227 9.33 -1.19 -2.22
N PRO A 228 10.31 -0.41 -1.73
CA PRO A 228 11.49 -0.98 -1.08
C PRO A 228 11.14 -1.92 0.09
N ARG A 229 10.18 -1.51 0.91
CA ARG A 229 9.72 -2.29 2.07
C ARG A 229 8.90 -3.52 1.65
N ILE A 230 8.06 -3.39 0.63
CA ILE A 230 7.27 -4.49 0.08
C ILE A 230 8.19 -5.56 -0.52
N ALA A 231 9.14 -5.14 -1.36
CA ALA A 231 10.12 -6.04 -1.97
C ALA A 231 10.92 -6.79 -0.89
N GLU A 232 11.42 -6.06 0.12
CA GLU A 232 12.13 -6.68 1.24
C GLU A 232 11.32 -7.76 1.95
N VAL A 233 10.05 -7.47 2.26
CA VAL A 233 9.18 -8.42 2.96
C VAL A 233 8.86 -9.64 2.09
N ILE A 234 8.67 -9.47 0.78
CA ILE A 234 8.49 -10.61 -0.13
C ILE A 234 9.74 -11.48 -0.14
N VAL A 235 10.94 -10.89 -0.22
CA VAL A 235 12.21 -11.63 -0.15
C VAL A 235 12.33 -12.37 1.18
N LYS A 236 12.14 -11.67 2.31
CA LYS A 236 12.20 -12.27 3.66
C LYS A 236 11.16 -13.37 3.87
N SER A 237 10.01 -13.30 3.21
CA SER A 237 9.00 -14.36 3.27
C SER A 237 9.48 -15.68 2.64
N LEU A 238 10.54 -15.65 1.83
CA LEU A 238 11.17 -16.81 1.19
C LEU A 238 12.37 -17.35 1.99
N ASP A 239 12.37 -17.18 3.31
CA ASP A 239 13.42 -17.64 4.22
C ASP A 239 13.87 -19.09 3.90
N PRO A 240 15.15 -19.33 3.57
CA PRO A 240 15.67 -20.66 3.27
C PRO A 240 15.61 -21.64 4.45
N THR A 241 15.53 -21.15 5.69
CA THR A 241 15.48 -22.01 6.89
C THR A 241 14.14 -22.73 7.02
N ALA A 242 13.07 -22.19 6.45
CA ALA A 242 11.72 -22.72 6.52
C ALA A 242 11.28 -23.38 5.20
N LEU A 243 11.96 -24.46 4.80
CA LEU A 243 11.82 -25.12 3.49
C LEU A 243 10.36 -25.40 3.07
N HIS A 244 9.54 -25.95 3.96
CA HIS A 244 8.15 -26.30 3.66
C HIS A 244 7.27 -25.07 3.37
N VAL A 245 7.50 -23.96 4.09
CA VAL A 245 6.79 -22.70 3.87
C VAL A 245 7.28 -22.04 2.59
N ARG A 246 8.60 -22.04 2.37
CA ARG A 246 9.24 -21.50 1.18
C ARG A 246 8.71 -22.16 -0.09
N GLU A 247 8.61 -23.49 -0.12
CA GLU A 247 8.12 -24.25 -1.29
C GLU A 247 6.71 -23.81 -1.72
N GLN A 248 5.82 -23.57 -0.75
CA GLN A 248 4.44 -23.13 -1.01
C GLN A 248 4.35 -21.64 -1.37
N LEU A 249 5.22 -20.80 -0.79
CA LEU A 249 5.24 -19.36 -1.07
C LEU A 249 5.94 -19.01 -2.38
N LEU A 250 6.94 -19.80 -2.80
CA LEU A 250 7.79 -19.49 -3.94
C LEU A 250 7.00 -19.19 -5.22
N PRO A 251 5.99 -19.98 -5.64
CA PRO A 251 5.22 -19.66 -6.84
C PRO A 251 4.43 -18.35 -6.71
N VAL A 252 3.84 -18.10 -5.54
CA VAL A 252 3.04 -16.90 -5.28
C VAL A 252 3.93 -15.67 -5.21
N ALA A 253 5.01 -15.73 -4.44
CA ALA A 253 6.00 -14.66 -4.33
C ALA A 253 6.60 -14.32 -5.69
N THR A 254 6.94 -15.33 -6.50
CA THR A 254 7.46 -15.13 -7.86
C THR A 254 6.43 -14.41 -8.75
N SER A 255 5.17 -14.85 -8.74
CA SER A 255 4.10 -14.17 -9.48
C SER A 255 3.93 -12.72 -9.02
N VAL A 256 3.97 -12.45 -7.71
CA VAL A 256 3.84 -11.10 -7.16
C VAL A 256 5.03 -10.23 -7.53
N MET A 257 6.26 -10.76 -7.46
CA MET A 257 7.46 -10.05 -7.90
C MET A 257 7.39 -9.71 -9.38
N MET A 258 6.93 -10.62 -10.24
CA MET A 258 6.77 -10.33 -11.67
C MET A 258 5.69 -9.28 -11.93
N ASP A 259 4.59 -9.29 -11.18
CA ASP A 259 3.56 -8.24 -11.28
C ASP A 259 4.10 -6.87 -10.81
N LEU A 260 4.98 -6.85 -9.80
CA LEU A 260 5.63 -5.63 -9.31
C LEU A 260 6.67 -5.11 -10.31
N VAL A 261 7.55 -5.96 -10.83
CA VAL A 261 8.56 -5.59 -11.85
C VAL A 261 7.90 -5.02 -13.11
N LYS A 262 6.75 -5.58 -13.52
CA LYS A 262 5.98 -5.03 -14.65
C LYS A 262 5.33 -3.67 -14.34
N ALA A 263 4.99 -3.42 -13.09
CA ALA A 263 4.29 -2.20 -12.68
C ALA A 263 5.23 -1.05 -12.31
N PHE A 264 6.47 -1.34 -11.89
CA PHE A 264 7.40 -0.36 -11.33
C PHE A 264 8.78 -0.47 -12.00
N PRO A 265 9.19 0.51 -12.82
CA PRO A 265 10.51 0.52 -13.47
C PRO A 265 11.71 0.53 -12.50
N GLN A 266 11.51 0.98 -11.25
CA GLN A 266 12.52 0.94 -10.19
C GLN A 266 12.79 -0.46 -9.64
N LEU A 267 12.01 -1.46 -10.07
CA LEU A 267 12.19 -2.87 -9.73
C LEU A 267 12.60 -3.66 -10.96
N GLU A 268 13.57 -4.52 -10.80
CA GLU A 268 13.91 -5.46 -11.86
C GLU A 268 14.51 -6.74 -11.31
N PHE A 269 14.10 -7.84 -11.93
CA PHE A 269 14.52 -9.19 -11.57
C PHE A 269 15.38 -9.83 -12.65
N HIS A 270 16.62 -10.17 -12.30
CA HIS A 270 17.50 -10.91 -13.18
C HIS A 270 17.37 -12.42 -12.91
N VAL A 271 16.71 -13.11 -13.84
CA VAL A 271 16.37 -14.54 -13.72
C VAL A 271 17.61 -15.42 -13.56
N GLY A 272 18.70 -15.15 -14.30
CA GLY A 272 19.88 -16.00 -14.30
C GLY A 272 20.62 -16.03 -12.96
N SER A 273 20.73 -14.87 -12.30
CA SER A 273 21.41 -14.73 -11.00
C SER A 273 20.46 -14.78 -9.81
N GLN A 274 19.15 -14.86 -10.04
CA GLN A 274 18.10 -14.81 -9.02
C GLN A 274 18.22 -13.57 -8.11
N LYS A 275 18.62 -12.43 -8.69
CA LYS A 275 18.77 -11.16 -7.98
C LYS A 275 17.64 -10.20 -8.32
N LEU A 276 17.16 -9.50 -7.30
CA LEU A 276 16.16 -8.44 -7.42
C LEU A 276 16.84 -7.12 -7.07
N ALA A 277 16.86 -6.17 -8.01
CA ALA A 277 17.30 -4.80 -7.73
C ALA A 277 16.10 -3.91 -7.44
N VAL A 278 16.23 -3.07 -6.42
CA VAL A 278 15.16 -2.18 -5.94
C VAL A 278 15.70 -0.78 -5.74
N GLY A 279 15.26 0.15 -6.57
CA GLY A 279 15.49 1.58 -6.39
C GLY A 279 14.68 2.13 -5.20
N THR A 280 15.28 3.05 -4.47
CA THR A 280 14.68 3.72 -3.30
C THR A 280 14.45 5.20 -3.56
N GLN A 281 13.63 5.81 -2.71
CA GLN A 281 13.34 7.26 -2.78
C GLN A 281 14.54 8.08 -2.31
N GLU A 282 15.40 7.48 -1.49
CA GLU A 282 16.62 8.06 -0.93
C GLU A 282 17.83 7.98 -1.89
N GLY A 283 17.65 7.46 -3.11
CA GLY A 283 18.73 7.38 -4.11
C GLY A 283 19.65 6.17 -4.00
N ALA A 284 19.39 5.27 -3.05
CA ALA A 284 20.05 3.98 -2.97
C ALA A 284 19.38 2.94 -3.87
N ILE A 285 20.14 1.93 -4.30
CA ILE A 285 19.63 0.71 -4.93
C ILE A 285 19.98 -0.45 -4.01
N VAL A 286 18.96 -1.17 -3.56
CA VAL A 286 19.13 -2.37 -2.73
C VAL A 286 19.02 -3.59 -3.63
N VAL A 287 20.05 -4.42 -3.66
CA VAL A 287 20.06 -5.67 -4.41
C VAL A 287 19.87 -6.82 -3.42
N TYR A 288 18.83 -7.62 -3.67
CA TYR A 288 18.48 -8.81 -2.90
C TYR A 288 18.88 -10.06 -3.66
N ASP A 289 19.30 -11.09 -2.92
CA ASP A 289 19.47 -12.45 -3.43
C ASP A 289 18.30 -13.32 -2.96
N LEU A 290 17.51 -13.85 -3.91
CA LEU A 290 16.35 -14.69 -3.61
C LEU A 290 16.74 -16.10 -3.16
N GLN A 291 17.96 -16.57 -3.46
CA GLN A 291 18.41 -17.89 -3.01
C GLN A 291 18.58 -17.87 -1.49
N THR A 292 19.34 -16.90 -1.00
CA THR A 292 19.60 -16.72 0.43
C THR A 292 18.49 -15.94 1.16
N ALA A 293 17.58 -15.29 0.44
CA ALA A 293 16.56 -14.39 0.98
C ALA A 293 17.16 -13.23 1.79
N THR A 294 18.34 -12.74 1.39
CA THR A 294 19.06 -11.68 2.10
C THR A 294 19.36 -10.47 1.22
N ARG A 295 19.65 -9.34 1.86
CA ARG A 295 20.24 -8.17 1.20
C ARG A 295 21.65 -8.53 0.78
N TRP A 296 21.91 -8.53 -0.52
CA TRP A 296 23.20 -8.88 -1.08
C TRP A 296 24.14 -7.67 -1.16
N GLN A 297 23.63 -6.52 -1.62
CA GLN A 297 24.42 -5.30 -1.74
C GLN A 297 23.54 -4.04 -1.69
N ILE A 298 24.13 -2.92 -1.27
CA ILE A 298 23.56 -1.58 -1.38
C ILE A 298 24.48 -0.73 -2.26
N LEU A 299 23.90 -0.08 -3.26
CA LEU A 299 24.59 0.81 -4.19
C LEU A 299 24.12 2.24 -3.91
N GLU A 300 25.04 3.10 -3.51
CA GLU A 300 24.73 4.48 -3.12
C GLU A 300 25.41 5.45 -4.06
N GLY A 301 24.68 6.45 -4.54
CA GLY A 301 25.27 7.47 -5.41
C GLY A 301 24.27 8.40 -6.07
N HIS A 302 23.01 8.01 -6.24
CA HIS A 302 21.96 9.00 -6.53
C HIS A 302 21.66 9.81 -5.26
N VAL A 303 21.48 11.11 -5.42
CA VAL A 303 21.05 12.11 -4.44
C VAL A 303 19.50 12.15 -4.31
N GLY A 304 18.79 11.75 -5.35
CA GLY A 304 17.34 11.73 -5.50
C GLY A 304 16.81 10.35 -5.89
N ALA A 305 15.49 10.23 -5.91
CA ALA A 305 14.80 8.96 -6.12
C ALA A 305 15.27 8.23 -7.39
N VAL A 306 15.50 6.92 -7.24
CA VAL A 306 15.84 6.05 -8.38
C VAL A 306 14.57 5.71 -9.12
N SER A 307 14.43 6.23 -10.34
CA SER A 307 13.21 6.11 -11.14
C SER A 307 13.13 4.79 -11.91
N ALA A 308 14.27 4.28 -12.40
CA ALA A 308 14.32 2.97 -13.04
C ALA A 308 15.67 2.28 -12.82
N VAL A 309 15.66 0.96 -12.89
CA VAL A 309 16.84 0.09 -12.77
C VAL A 309 16.80 -0.97 -13.87
N SER A 310 17.96 -1.31 -14.43
CA SER A 310 18.10 -2.44 -15.36
C SER A 310 19.40 -3.25 -15.21
N PHE A 311 19.34 -4.57 -15.38
CA PHE A 311 20.43 -5.52 -15.33
C PHE A 311 20.88 -5.79 -16.76
N SER A 312 22.19 -5.83 -16.97
CA SER A 312 22.74 -6.38 -18.20
C SER A 312 22.32 -7.83 -18.36
N ARG A 313 22.34 -8.32 -19.60
CA ARG A 313 21.95 -9.70 -19.93
C ARG A 313 22.79 -10.76 -19.21
N ASP A 314 24.04 -10.44 -18.88
CA ASP A 314 24.94 -11.29 -18.11
C ASP A 314 24.82 -11.13 -16.58
N GLY A 315 24.00 -10.17 -16.12
CA GLY A 315 23.77 -9.87 -14.70
C GLY A 315 24.96 -9.25 -13.97
N LYS A 316 26.02 -8.84 -14.69
CA LYS A 316 27.25 -8.25 -14.09
C LYS A 316 27.21 -6.73 -14.00
N THR A 317 26.29 -6.09 -14.69
CA THR A 317 26.16 -4.64 -14.70
C THR A 317 24.73 -4.28 -14.33
N ILE A 318 24.59 -3.30 -13.45
CA ILE A 318 23.31 -2.66 -13.17
C ILE A 318 23.39 -1.23 -13.71
N VAL A 319 22.32 -0.79 -14.36
CA VAL A 319 22.07 0.57 -14.79
C VAL A 319 20.93 1.11 -13.97
N SER A 320 20.99 2.39 -13.66
CA SER A 320 19.92 3.06 -12.92
C SER A 320 19.81 4.49 -13.39
N CYS A 321 18.61 5.05 -13.34
CA CYS A 321 18.41 6.47 -13.62
C CYS A 321 17.67 7.17 -12.48
N SER A 322 18.01 8.43 -12.28
CA SER A 322 17.18 9.38 -11.53
C SER A 322 16.71 10.46 -12.50
N ILE A 323 15.40 10.49 -12.76
CA ILE A 323 14.80 11.45 -13.70
C ILE A 323 14.89 12.87 -13.15
N LYS A 324 14.68 13.03 -11.84
CA LYS A 324 14.72 14.33 -11.16
C LYS A 324 16.12 14.95 -11.17
N GLU A 325 17.16 14.11 -11.10
CA GLU A 325 18.54 14.58 -11.24
C GLU A 325 19.00 14.70 -12.69
N GLY A 326 18.33 14.01 -13.61
CA GLY A 326 18.82 13.85 -14.98
C GLY A 326 20.10 13.02 -15.04
N THR A 327 20.25 11.97 -14.21
CA THR A 327 21.48 11.16 -14.18
C THR A 327 21.22 9.69 -14.49
N VAL A 328 22.13 9.06 -15.22
CA VAL A 328 22.21 7.61 -15.40
C VAL A 328 23.51 7.10 -14.80
N ARG A 329 23.43 6.11 -13.92
CA ARG A 329 24.58 5.50 -13.25
C ARG A 329 24.71 4.03 -13.57
N PHE A 330 25.95 3.59 -13.79
CA PHE A 330 26.34 2.20 -14.01
C PHE A 330 27.10 1.63 -12.81
N TRP A 331 26.83 0.37 -12.50
CA TRP A 331 27.35 -0.33 -11.33
C TRP A 331 27.84 -1.73 -11.74
N HIS A 332 29.00 -2.16 -11.24
CA HIS A 332 29.42 -3.56 -11.25
C HIS A 332 29.34 -4.06 -9.81
N PRO A 333 28.27 -4.76 -9.46
CA PRO A 333 28.13 -5.22 -8.11
C PRO A 333 29.07 -6.41 -7.89
N ASN A 334 29.90 -6.34 -6.85
CA ASN A 334 30.95 -7.34 -6.60
C ASN A 334 30.32 -8.70 -6.25
N PRO A 335 30.78 -9.83 -6.83
CA PRO A 335 30.46 -11.13 -6.26
C PRO A 335 31.00 -11.14 -4.83
N GLY A 336 30.09 -11.15 -3.85
CA GLY A 336 30.45 -11.07 -2.43
C GLY A 336 31.50 -12.11 -2.05
N PHE A 337 32.22 -11.85 -0.94
CA PHE A 337 33.33 -12.68 -0.43
C PHE A 337 33.07 -14.20 -0.46
N PHE A 338 31.83 -14.64 -0.19
CA PHE A 338 31.45 -16.06 -0.26
C PHE A 338 31.37 -16.63 -1.70
N GLY A 339 31.00 -15.82 -2.70
CA GLY A 339 31.06 -16.19 -4.10
C GLY A 339 32.50 -16.34 -4.62
N MET A 340 33.44 -15.59 -4.05
CA MET A 340 34.87 -15.70 -4.36
C MET A 340 35.50 -16.97 -3.77
N LEU A 341 35.02 -17.43 -2.60
CA LEU A 341 35.54 -18.63 -1.93
C LEU A 341 34.98 -19.94 -2.53
N MET A 342 33.70 -19.93 -2.97
CA MET A 342 33.02 -21.13 -3.49
C MET A 342 33.04 -21.24 -5.02
N GLY A 343 33.41 -20.17 -5.73
CA GLY A 343 33.55 -20.11 -7.19
C GLY A 343 35.02 -20.11 -7.63
N GLY A 344 35.79 -21.10 -7.18
CA GLY A 344 37.19 -21.27 -7.58
C GLY A 344 37.32 -21.69 -9.04
N GLY A 345 37.79 -20.78 -9.89
CA GLY A 345 38.33 -21.11 -11.21
C GLY A 345 37.89 -20.20 -12.36
N ASN A 346 38.17 -18.90 -12.28
CA ASN A 346 38.84 -18.23 -13.40
C ASN A 346 39.41 -16.87 -12.97
N SER A 347 40.72 -16.78 -13.16
CA SER A 347 41.62 -15.65 -12.93
C SER A 347 41.15 -14.34 -13.57
N PHE A 348 40.89 -13.32 -12.74
CA PHE A 348 40.77 -11.92 -13.19
C PHE A 348 41.69 -10.97 -12.38
N TRP A 349 42.77 -11.49 -11.81
CA TRP A 349 43.87 -10.63 -11.35
C TRP A 349 44.90 -10.50 -12.47
N GLY A 350 44.72 -9.47 -13.29
CA GLY A 350 45.66 -9.07 -14.34
C GLY A 350 45.68 -7.55 -14.46
N HIS A 351 46.71 -6.94 -13.86
CA HIS A 351 47.15 -5.55 -14.04
C HIS A 351 46.40 -4.43 -13.33
N SER A 352 46.70 -4.26 -12.03
CA SER A 352 46.80 -2.90 -11.46
C SER A 352 48.16 -2.31 -11.84
N ARG A 353 48.17 -1.35 -12.78
CA ARG A 353 49.32 -0.45 -12.94
C ARG A 353 49.22 0.66 -11.90
N SER A 354 50.31 0.78 -11.14
CA SER A 354 50.59 1.79 -10.14
C SER A 354 50.50 3.20 -10.73
N ASN A 355 49.84 4.11 -10.02
CA ASN A 355 50.27 5.51 -9.99
C ASN A 355 50.64 5.86 -8.55
N SER A 356 51.92 6.18 -8.39
CA SER A 356 52.54 6.71 -7.20
C SER A 356 52.07 8.13 -6.93
N ALA A 357 51.62 8.40 -5.71
CA ALA A 357 51.70 9.72 -5.11
C ALA A 357 52.12 9.56 -3.64
N THR A 358 53.14 10.31 -3.30
CA THR A 358 53.96 10.29 -2.09
C THR A 358 53.25 10.80 -0.84
N SER A 359 53.60 10.15 0.27
CA SER A 359 53.41 10.44 1.70
C SER A 359 53.25 11.90 2.16
N VAL A 360 52.39 12.11 3.16
CA VAL A 360 52.75 12.76 4.45
C VAL A 360 51.97 12.09 5.60
N THR A 361 52.66 11.98 6.74
CA THR A 361 52.48 11.24 8.00
C THR A 361 51.43 11.79 8.99
N GLY A 362 50.90 10.92 9.89
CA GLY A 362 50.62 11.33 11.29
C GLY A 362 49.44 10.70 12.04
N ASN A 363 49.73 9.64 12.83
CA ASN A 363 49.16 9.25 14.14
C ASN A 363 47.70 8.78 14.36
N SER A 364 47.58 7.45 14.44
CA SER A 364 47.16 6.60 15.57
C SER A 364 45.87 6.83 16.38
N SER A 365 45.08 5.74 16.34
CA SER A 365 44.34 5.04 17.42
C SER A 365 43.01 5.56 17.95
N SER A 366 41.93 4.85 17.59
CA SER A 366 41.13 4.10 18.57
C SER A 366 40.25 3.06 17.87
N SER A 367 40.47 1.80 18.21
CA SER A 367 39.71 0.62 17.80
C SER A 367 38.30 0.60 18.40
N SER A 368 37.28 0.54 17.55
CA SER A 368 35.96 0.03 17.92
C SER A 368 35.53 -0.99 16.89
N SER A 369 35.32 -2.22 17.36
CA SER A 369 34.87 -3.39 16.61
C SER A 369 33.56 -3.13 15.88
N SER A 370 33.64 -2.84 14.59
CA SER A 370 32.51 -2.91 13.67
C SER A 370 32.44 -4.32 13.08
N GLY A 371 31.27 -4.97 13.21
CA GLY A 371 30.92 -6.15 12.41
C GLY A 371 31.03 -5.86 10.91
N PRO A 372 30.89 -6.88 10.03
CA PRO A 372 31.19 -6.72 8.61
C PRO A 372 30.29 -5.64 7.99
N SER A 373 30.85 -4.46 7.78
CA SER A 373 30.17 -3.36 7.10
C SER A 373 30.09 -3.73 5.63
N LEU A 374 28.86 -3.93 5.13
CA LEU A 374 28.56 -3.90 3.71
C LEU A 374 29.03 -2.53 3.19
N SER A 375 30.19 -2.49 2.52
CA SER A 375 30.75 -1.26 1.98
C SER A 375 29.81 -0.69 0.93
N SER A 376 29.33 0.55 1.12
CA SER A 376 28.60 1.28 0.10
C SER A 376 29.52 1.50 -1.10
N GLN A 377 29.14 0.94 -2.25
CA GLN A 377 29.92 1.11 -3.48
C GLN A 377 29.45 2.36 -4.22
N GLN A 378 30.43 3.13 -4.73
CA GLN A 378 30.22 4.24 -5.65
C GLN A 378 29.99 3.72 -7.07
N SER A 379 29.22 4.46 -7.87
CA SER A 379 28.98 4.13 -9.28
C SER A 379 30.27 4.21 -10.08
N ILE A 380 30.43 3.32 -11.05
CA ILE A 380 31.63 3.30 -11.90
C ILE A 380 31.62 4.45 -12.89
N ARG A 381 30.43 4.74 -13.43
CA ARG A 381 30.24 5.77 -14.43
C ARG A 381 28.88 6.41 -14.26
N ALA A 382 28.83 7.72 -14.37
CA ALA A 382 27.62 8.52 -14.37
C ALA A 382 27.57 9.35 -15.66
N PHE A 383 26.37 9.53 -16.20
CA PHE A 383 26.08 10.37 -17.35
C PHE A 383 24.92 11.29 -17.03
N ASP A 384 25.06 12.57 -17.36
CA ASP A 384 24.01 13.56 -17.18
C ASP A 384 23.19 13.70 -18.48
N PHE A 385 21.90 13.94 -18.34
CA PHE A 385 20.98 14.23 -19.42
C PHE A 385 19.96 15.30 -18.99
N ALA A 386 19.43 16.05 -19.95
CA ALA A 386 18.42 17.07 -19.71
C ALA A 386 17.07 16.63 -20.31
N LEU A 387 16.02 16.75 -19.52
CA LEU A 387 14.63 16.61 -19.96
C LEU A 387 13.93 17.97 -19.90
N GLN A 388 12.83 18.10 -20.64
CA GLN A 388 11.98 19.29 -20.54
C GLN A 388 11.39 19.39 -19.13
N GLU A 389 11.33 20.60 -18.56
CA GLU A 389 10.90 20.83 -17.17
C GLU A 389 9.53 20.20 -16.85
N SER A 390 8.60 20.21 -17.81
CA SER A 390 7.26 19.61 -17.66
C SER A 390 7.27 18.10 -17.40
N ILE A 391 8.26 17.38 -17.92
CA ILE A 391 8.44 15.94 -17.71
C ILE A 391 9.14 15.69 -16.37
N ALA A 392 10.12 16.53 -16.03
CA ALA A 392 10.84 16.46 -14.76
C ALA A 392 9.95 16.74 -13.55
N THR A 393 8.90 17.55 -13.71
CA THR A 393 7.90 17.87 -12.66
C THR A 393 6.60 17.08 -12.77
N GLY A 394 6.50 16.12 -13.70
CA GLY A 394 5.30 15.29 -13.85
C GLY A 394 5.00 14.51 -12.57
N SER A 395 3.72 14.17 -12.35
CA SER A 395 3.35 13.27 -11.24
C SER A 395 4.08 11.94 -11.37
N GLU A 396 4.72 11.45 -10.31
CA GLU A 396 5.44 10.16 -10.29
C GLU A 396 4.57 8.99 -10.80
N GLU A 397 3.24 9.10 -10.66
CA GLU A 397 2.24 8.15 -11.18
C GLU A 397 2.21 8.00 -12.70
N SER A 398 2.51 9.06 -13.46
CA SER A 398 2.52 9.01 -14.94
C SER A 398 3.83 8.48 -15.49
N MET A 399 4.85 8.29 -14.64
CA MET A 399 6.18 7.82 -15.04
C MET A 399 6.25 6.28 -15.19
N PHE A 400 5.35 5.54 -14.53
CA PHE A 400 5.41 4.06 -14.46
C PHE A 400 5.38 3.35 -15.81
N SER A 401 4.71 3.91 -16.82
CA SER A 401 4.56 3.28 -18.14
C SER A 401 5.49 3.84 -19.21
N HIS A 402 6.28 4.87 -18.90
CA HIS A 402 7.01 5.64 -19.91
C HIS A 402 8.53 5.57 -19.77
N VAL A 403 9.04 4.84 -18.78
CA VAL A 403 10.48 4.68 -18.53
C VAL A 403 10.85 3.22 -18.77
N ASN A 404 11.78 2.99 -19.70
CA ASN A 404 12.25 1.64 -19.99
C ASN A 404 13.74 1.65 -20.38
N PHE A 405 14.43 0.58 -20.02
CA PHE A 405 15.78 0.29 -20.48
C PHE A 405 15.76 -0.85 -21.49
N GLU A 406 16.54 -0.70 -22.56
CA GLU A 406 16.73 -1.74 -23.56
C GLU A 406 18.23 -1.95 -23.81
N TRP A 407 18.71 -3.15 -23.53
CA TRP A 407 20.11 -3.52 -23.77
C TRP A 407 20.28 -4.00 -25.21
N THR A 408 21.10 -3.28 -25.99
CA THR A 408 21.47 -3.68 -27.37
C THR A 408 22.79 -4.45 -27.43
N GLY A 409 23.50 -4.57 -26.30
CA GLY A 409 24.69 -5.39 -26.10
C GLY A 409 25.15 -5.30 -24.64
N ASP A 410 26.23 -5.97 -24.26
CA ASP A 410 26.66 -6.06 -22.85
C ASP A 410 27.12 -4.73 -22.24
N ARG A 411 27.44 -3.73 -23.07
CA ARG A 411 27.91 -2.40 -22.66
C ARG A 411 27.06 -1.25 -23.20
N MET A 412 26.03 -1.53 -23.98
CA MET A 412 25.21 -0.51 -24.61
C MET A 412 23.76 -0.65 -24.18
N VAL A 413 23.23 0.43 -23.60
CA VAL A 413 21.87 0.49 -23.10
C VAL A 413 21.17 1.73 -23.66
N LYS A 414 19.93 1.54 -24.09
CA LYS A 414 19.03 2.64 -24.44
C LYS A 414 18.08 2.90 -23.29
N LEU A 415 17.91 4.17 -22.95
CA LEU A 415 16.92 4.64 -22.00
C LEU A 415 15.85 5.39 -22.79
N SER A 416 14.62 4.87 -22.75
CA SER A 416 13.45 5.57 -23.28
C SER A 416 12.67 6.20 -22.14
N ILE A 417 12.41 7.51 -22.22
CA ILE A 417 11.59 8.28 -21.30
C ILE A 417 10.56 9.04 -22.14
N TYR A 418 9.29 8.64 -22.10
CA TYR A 418 8.27 9.10 -23.05
C TYR A 418 8.76 8.93 -24.51
N ASP A 419 8.79 10.02 -25.28
CA ASP A 419 9.24 10.03 -26.68
C ASP A 419 10.76 10.26 -26.80
N HIS A 420 11.49 10.42 -25.70
CA HIS A 420 12.93 10.65 -25.70
C HIS A 420 13.69 9.33 -25.57
N ILE A 421 14.57 9.04 -26.53
CA ILE A 421 15.45 7.87 -26.50
C ILE A 421 16.89 8.35 -26.42
N MET A 422 17.60 7.88 -25.40
CA MET A 422 19.01 8.17 -25.17
C MET A 422 19.80 6.87 -25.18
N SER A 423 21.02 6.89 -25.72
CA SER A 423 21.90 5.71 -25.77
C SER A 423 23.15 5.98 -24.95
N PHE A 424 23.48 5.06 -24.04
CA PHE A 424 24.64 5.14 -23.18
C PHE A 424 25.55 3.93 -23.43
N ASN A 425 26.85 4.17 -23.47
CA ASN A 425 27.87 3.15 -23.69
C ASN A 425 28.86 3.13 -22.52
N LEU A 426 29.07 1.96 -21.93
CA LEU A 426 29.93 1.75 -20.77
C LEU A 426 31.42 1.84 -21.10
#